data_AF-A0A3S3YE07-F1
#
_entry.id   AF-A0A3S3YE07-F1
#
_cell.length_a   1.000
_cell.length_b   1.000
_cell.length_c   1.000
_cell.angle_alpha   90.00
_cell.angle_beta   90.00
_cell.angle_gamma   90.00
#
_symmetry.space_group_name_H-M   'P 1'
#
loop_
_entity.id
_entity.type
_entity.pdbx_description
1 polymer ?
#
loop_
_entity_poly.entity_id
_entity_poly.type
_entity_poly.pdbx_seq_one_letter_code
_entity_poly.pdbx_strand_id
1 'polypeptide(L)'
;MPSMKSRMAAFRNRVNYAEQAFLRHEDSRELDNCFEMYDGEFVVVALMRRAARNPDLMAALRAEFSQVSPSEWSWLRTAEKHKRIPDHKLPEMAAQAQIEAEWHSVNIFMPQLIARNEEGAQPFEVVRREGPAELKETLWGPSLRAVCHQVRSWHARTVMGSPFLSLLAEIQIRTPDGEIHAL
;
A
#
# COMPACT_ATOMS: atom_id res chain seq x y z
N MET A 1 18.58 1.88 -3.94
CA MET A 1 17.15 1.65 -4.30
C MET A 1 17.03 1.60 -5.81
N PRO A 2 16.17 0.73 -6.38
CA PRO A 2 15.89 0.70 -7.82
C PRO A 2 15.39 2.06 -8.31
N SER A 3 15.74 2.44 -9.53
CA SER A 3 15.25 3.67 -10.15
C SER A 3 13.76 3.56 -10.49
N MET A 4 13.08 4.71 -10.62
CA MET A 4 11.69 4.77 -11.11
C MET A 4 11.53 3.99 -12.44
N LYS A 5 12.45 4.22 -13.38
CA LYS A 5 12.47 3.55 -14.68
C LYS A 5 12.55 2.03 -14.55
N SER A 6 13.40 1.51 -13.66
CA SER A 6 13.53 0.05 -13.47
C SER A 6 12.28 -0.56 -12.81
N ARG A 7 11.64 0.14 -11.86
CA ARG A 7 10.38 -0.32 -11.26
C ARG A 7 9.24 -0.40 -12.27
N MET A 8 9.10 0.63 -13.11
CA MET A 8 8.10 0.64 -14.18
C MET A 8 8.31 -0.48 -15.19
N ALA A 9 9.57 -0.82 -15.50
CA ALA A 9 9.89 -1.97 -16.36
C ALA A 9 9.54 -3.31 -15.68
N ALA A 10 9.90 -3.47 -14.41
CA ALA A 10 9.57 -4.66 -13.62
C ALA A 10 8.06 -4.87 -13.50
N PHE A 11 7.28 -3.80 -13.30
CA PHE A 11 5.82 -3.85 -13.32
C PHE A 11 5.27 -4.46 -14.61
N ARG A 12 5.72 -3.94 -15.77
CA ARG A 12 5.28 -4.46 -17.07
C ARG A 12 5.61 -5.93 -17.25
N ASN A 13 6.79 -6.35 -16.82
CA ASN A 13 7.21 -7.75 -16.89
C ASN A 13 6.32 -8.65 -16.03
N ARG A 14 5.98 -8.23 -14.79
CA ARG A 14 5.06 -8.99 -13.93
C ARG A 14 3.66 -9.09 -14.50
N VAL A 15 3.11 -8.00 -15.06
CA VAL A 15 1.79 -8.04 -15.73
C VAL A 15 1.81 -9.02 -16.91
N ASN A 16 2.85 -8.97 -17.74
CA ASN A 16 2.99 -9.88 -18.88
C ASN A 16 3.14 -11.34 -18.42
N TYR A 17 3.95 -11.59 -17.40
CA TYR A 17 4.13 -12.94 -16.85
C TYR A 17 2.81 -13.47 -16.28
N ALA A 18 2.12 -12.69 -15.44
CA ALA A 18 0.87 -13.10 -14.81
C ALA A 18 -0.21 -13.42 -15.85
N GLU A 19 -0.34 -12.62 -16.92
CA GLU A 19 -1.25 -12.93 -18.02
C GLU A 19 -0.94 -14.30 -18.65
N GLN A 20 0.33 -14.57 -18.95
CA GLN A 20 0.73 -15.86 -19.53
C GLN A 20 0.55 -17.02 -18.56
N ALA A 21 0.78 -16.81 -17.26
CA ALA A 21 0.58 -17.82 -16.23
C ALA A 21 -0.89 -18.22 -16.14
N PHE A 22 -1.82 -17.25 -16.10
CA PHE A 22 -3.26 -17.54 -16.11
C PHE A 22 -3.70 -18.30 -17.36
N LEU A 23 -3.25 -17.88 -18.54
CA LEU A 23 -3.58 -18.57 -19.79
C LEU A 23 -3.04 -20.01 -19.84
N ARG A 24 -1.97 -20.30 -19.10
CA ARG A 24 -1.38 -21.64 -18.99
C ARG A 24 -1.89 -22.43 -17.79
N HIS A 25 -2.78 -21.85 -16.96
CA HIS A 25 -3.23 -22.42 -15.70
C HIS A 25 -2.05 -22.81 -14.78
N GLU A 26 -1.02 -21.95 -14.75
CA GLU A 26 0.14 -22.13 -13.88
C GLU A 26 -0.17 -21.61 -12.48
N ASP A 27 0.08 -22.45 -11.48
CA ASP A 27 0.14 -22.07 -10.07
C ASP A 27 1.60 -22.14 -9.61
N SER A 28 2.22 -20.99 -9.40
CA SER A 28 3.65 -20.88 -9.13
C SER A 28 3.97 -19.74 -8.16
N ARG A 29 5.10 -19.87 -7.47
CA ARG A 29 5.58 -18.81 -6.58
C ARG A 29 5.90 -17.53 -7.36
N GLU A 30 6.34 -17.66 -8.60
CA GLU A 30 6.57 -16.55 -9.50
C GLU A 30 5.27 -15.80 -9.85
N LEU A 31 4.14 -16.51 -9.95
CA LEU A 31 2.84 -15.89 -10.13
C LEU A 31 2.43 -15.12 -8.86
N ASP A 32 2.56 -15.70 -7.67
CA ASP A 32 2.28 -15.01 -6.41
C ASP A 32 3.10 -13.72 -6.28
N ASN A 33 4.40 -13.81 -6.58
CA ASN A 33 5.33 -12.69 -6.56
C ASN A 33 4.92 -11.56 -7.53
N CYS A 34 4.08 -11.84 -8.53
CA CYS A 34 3.52 -10.78 -9.37
C CYS A 34 2.62 -9.82 -8.58
N PHE A 35 2.02 -10.26 -7.48
CA PHE A 35 1.06 -9.48 -6.68
C PHE A 35 1.62 -9.00 -5.34
N GLU A 36 2.64 -9.67 -4.80
CA GLU A 36 3.18 -9.40 -3.45
C GLU A 36 4.20 -8.23 -3.36
N MET A 37 4.33 -7.43 -4.42
CA MET A 37 5.32 -6.33 -4.49
C MET A 37 4.74 -4.97 -4.08
N TYR A 38 3.83 -4.93 -3.09
CA TYR A 38 3.14 -3.70 -2.61
C TYR A 38 2.27 -2.94 -3.63
N ASP A 39 2.28 -3.35 -4.89
CA ASP A 39 1.56 -2.73 -6.00
C ASP A 39 0.64 -3.71 -6.74
N GLY A 40 0.33 -4.84 -6.11
CA GLY A 40 -0.49 -5.92 -6.68
C GLY A 40 -1.85 -5.43 -7.17
N GLU A 41 -2.45 -4.41 -6.54
CA GLU A 41 -3.70 -3.82 -7.02
C GLU A 41 -3.58 -3.27 -8.45
N PHE A 42 -2.44 -2.68 -8.82
CA PHE A 42 -2.23 -2.16 -10.17
C PHE A 42 -1.98 -3.28 -11.19
N VAL A 43 -1.40 -4.39 -10.76
CA VAL A 43 -1.27 -5.60 -11.60
C VAL A 43 -2.66 -6.17 -11.89
N VAL A 44 -3.52 -6.27 -10.87
CA VAL A 44 -4.92 -6.67 -11.02
C VAL A 44 -5.66 -5.74 -11.99
N VAL A 45 -5.54 -4.42 -11.84
CA VAL A 45 -6.18 -3.45 -12.75
C VAL A 45 -5.72 -3.68 -14.20
N ALA A 46 -4.43 -3.87 -14.42
CA ALA A 46 -3.89 -4.12 -15.75
C ALA A 46 -4.43 -5.42 -16.36
N LEU A 47 -4.45 -6.51 -15.58
CA LEU A 47 -4.97 -7.81 -16.02
C LEU A 47 -6.46 -7.75 -16.34
N MET A 48 -7.28 -7.15 -15.47
CA MET A 48 -8.72 -7.03 -15.72
C MET A 48 -9.04 -6.22 -16.97
N ARG A 49 -8.27 -5.16 -17.25
CA ARG A 49 -8.41 -4.38 -18.49
C ARG A 49 -7.96 -5.14 -19.74
N ARG A 50 -6.92 -5.98 -19.64
CA ARG A 50 -6.53 -6.88 -20.72
C ARG A 50 -7.61 -7.94 -20.95
N ALA A 51 -8.12 -8.56 -19.89
CA ALA A 51 -9.17 -9.57 -19.95
C ALA A 51 -10.47 -9.03 -20.54
N ALA A 52 -10.82 -7.77 -20.28
CA ALA A 52 -11.97 -7.12 -20.93
C ALA A 52 -11.86 -7.05 -22.46
N ARG A 53 -10.65 -7.20 -23.02
CA ARG A 53 -10.36 -7.22 -24.46
C ARG A 53 -9.91 -8.61 -24.96
N ASN A 54 -9.75 -9.57 -24.05
CA ASN A 54 -9.26 -10.92 -24.34
C ASN A 54 -10.17 -11.96 -23.63
N PRO A 55 -11.14 -12.54 -24.37
CA PRO A 55 -12.08 -13.52 -23.81
C PRO A 55 -11.41 -14.74 -23.17
N ASP A 56 -10.30 -15.21 -23.73
CA ASP A 56 -9.59 -16.39 -23.21
C ASP A 56 -8.97 -16.10 -21.85
N LEU A 57 -8.37 -14.91 -21.69
CA LEU A 57 -7.85 -14.47 -20.39
C LEU A 57 -8.99 -14.27 -19.38
N MET A 58 -10.14 -13.72 -19.80
CA MET A 58 -11.30 -13.61 -18.92
C MET A 58 -11.83 -14.98 -18.47
N ALA A 59 -11.86 -15.96 -19.38
CA ALA A 59 -12.26 -17.33 -19.05
C ALA A 59 -11.27 -17.98 -18.08
N ALA A 60 -9.97 -17.86 -18.33
CA ALA A 60 -8.92 -18.37 -17.43
C ALA A 60 -9.02 -17.78 -16.03
N LEU A 61 -9.17 -16.45 -15.93
CA LEU A 61 -9.37 -15.78 -14.64
C LEU A 61 -10.65 -16.25 -13.93
N ARG A 62 -11.77 -16.41 -14.64
CA ARG A 62 -13.01 -16.93 -14.04
C ARG A 62 -12.86 -18.36 -13.55
N ALA A 63 -12.11 -19.20 -14.25
CA ALA A 63 -11.84 -20.57 -13.83
C ALA A 63 -11.06 -20.59 -12.51
N GLU A 64 -10.04 -19.74 -12.39
CA GLU A 64 -9.26 -19.57 -11.16
C GLU A 64 -10.13 -19.18 -9.97
N PHE A 65 -11.02 -18.21 -10.18
CA PHE A 65 -11.92 -17.71 -9.14
C PHE A 65 -13.29 -18.42 -9.13
N SER A 66 -13.39 -19.63 -9.68
CA SER A 66 -14.68 -20.33 -9.89
C SER A 66 -15.47 -20.59 -8.60
N GLN A 67 -14.81 -20.59 -7.44
CA GLN A 67 -15.45 -20.73 -6.13
C GLN A 67 -16.01 -19.42 -5.57
N VAL A 68 -15.74 -18.28 -6.21
CA VAL A 68 -16.13 -16.94 -5.76
C VAL A 68 -17.22 -16.41 -6.67
N SER A 69 -18.32 -15.90 -6.10
CA SER A 69 -19.36 -15.29 -6.93
C SER A 69 -18.81 -14.03 -7.64
N PRO A 70 -19.26 -13.70 -8.86
CA PRO A 70 -18.78 -12.51 -9.58
C PRO A 70 -18.94 -11.19 -8.79
N SER A 71 -19.98 -11.08 -7.95
CA SER A 71 -20.19 -9.94 -7.05
C SER A 71 -19.13 -9.86 -5.94
N GLU A 72 -18.58 -11.00 -5.53
CA GLU A 72 -17.58 -11.11 -4.48
C GLU A 72 -16.15 -11.03 -5.04
N TRP A 73 -15.99 -11.14 -6.36
CA TRP A 73 -14.69 -11.08 -7.02
C TRP A 73 -14.00 -9.73 -6.79
N SER A 74 -13.05 -9.73 -5.85
CA SER A 74 -12.34 -8.52 -5.41
C SER A 74 -11.60 -7.82 -6.55
N TRP A 75 -11.19 -8.55 -7.58
CA TRP A 75 -10.47 -7.99 -8.72
C TRP A 75 -11.33 -7.06 -9.56
N LEU A 76 -12.64 -7.35 -9.71
CA LEU A 76 -13.58 -6.44 -10.37
C LEU A 76 -13.72 -5.13 -9.59
N ARG A 77 -13.84 -5.22 -8.25
CA ARG A 77 -13.91 -4.03 -7.38
C ARG A 77 -12.63 -3.20 -7.45
N THR A 78 -11.47 -3.84 -7.46
CA THR A 78 -10.17 -3.17 -7.60
C THR A 78 -10.04 -2.47 -8.95
N ALA A 79 -10.45 -3.13 -10.05
CA ALA A 79 -10.47 -2.51 -11.37
C ALA A 79 -11.38 -1.28 -11.43
N GLU A 80 -12.56 -1.37 -10.82
CA GLU A 80 -13.53 -0.28 -10.75
C GLU A 80 -13.03 0.90 -9.88
N LYS A 81 -12.45 0.62 -8.71
CA LYS A 81 -11.81 1.62 -7.82
C LYS A 81 -10.81 2.50 -8.59
N HIS A 82 -10.04 1.89 -9.48
CA HIS A 82 -8.97 2.54 -10.23
C HIS A 82 -9.33 2.89 -11.68
N LYS A 83 -10.61 2.85 -12.07
CA LYS A 83 -11.05 3.06 -13.47
C LYS A 83 -10.61 4.40 -14.08
N ARG A 84 -10.38 5.41 -13.25
CA ARG A 84 -9.96 6.76 -13.68
C ARG A 84 -8.47 6.87 -14.01
N ILE A 85 -7.64 5.90 -13.62
CA ILE A 85 -6.20 5.89 -13.91
C ILE A 85 -5.99 5.35 -15.33
N PRO A 86 -5.39 6.10 -16.28
CA PRO A 86 -5.13 5.59 -17.63
C PRO A 86 -4.10 4.44 -17.65
N ASP A 87 -4.20 3.52 -18.63
CA ASP A 87 -3.29 2.36 -18.75
C ASP A 87 -1.80 2.76 -18.74
N HIS A 88 -1.44 3.84 -19.43
CA HIS A 88 -0.06 4.31 -19.53
C HIS A 88 0.50 4.86 -18.19
N LYS A 89 -0.37 5.20 -17.24
CA LYS A 89 -0.01 5.68 -15.89
C LYS A 89 0.13 4.56 -14.86
N LEU A 90 -0.41 3.37 -15.13
CA LEU A 90 -0.35 2.25 -14.18
C LEU A 90 1.09 1.90 -13.74
N PRO A 91 2.11 1.85 -14.61
CA PRO A 91 3.48 1.55 -14.16
C PRO A 91 4.07 2.61 -13.23
N GLU A 92 3.71 3.87 -13.41
CA GLU A 92 4.14 4.99 -12.56
C GLU A 92 3.47 4.91 -11.19
N MET A 93 2.14 4.70 -11.16
CA MET A 93 1.38 4.51 -9.91
C MET A 93 1.87 3.29 -9.12
N ALA A 94 2.18 2.20 -9.80
CA ALA A 94 2.70 0.99 -9.19
C ALA A 94 4.09 1.22 -8.56
N ALA A 95 4.98 1.91 -9.28
CA ALA A 95 6.30 2.26 -8.75
C ALA A 95 6.21 3.24 -7.57
N GLN A 96 5.26 4.17 -7.60
CA GLN A 96 4.97 5.08 -6.50
C GLN A 96 4.52 4.31 -5.24
N ALA A 97 3.55 3.39 -5.39
CA ALA A 97 3.05 2.57 -4.30
C ALA A 97 4.16 1.71 -3.66
N GLN A 98 5.08 1.17 -4.47
CA GLN A 98 6.25 0.46 -3.94
C GLN A 98 7.15 1.35 -3.09
N ILE A 99 7.45 2.56 -3.56
CA ILE A 99 8.31 3.50 -2.84
C ILE A 99 7.66 3.91 -1.53
N GLU A 100 6.36 4.21 -1.54
CA GLU A 100 5.57 4.54 -0.35
C GLU A 100 5.58 3.39 0.66
N ALA A 101 5.33 2.16 0.22
CA ALA A 101 5.27 0.99 1.09
C ALA A 101 6.65 0.63 1.68
N GLU A 102 7.71 0.64 0.88
CA GLU A 102 9.08 0.43 1.36
C GLU A 102 9.47 1.49 2.39
N TRP A 103 9.15 2.76 2.10
CA TRP A 103 9.40 3.83 3.04
C TRP A 103 8.63 3.64 4.33
N HIS A 104 7.34 3.31 4.26
CA HIS A 104 6.50 3.08 5.43
C HIS A 104 7.05 1.92 6.27
N SER A 105 7.46 0.84 5.61
CA SER A 105 8.08 -0.32 6.24
C SER A 105 9.32 0.08 7.05
N VAL A 106 10.25 0.82 6.44
CA VAL A 106 11.53 1.20 7.06
C VAL A 106 11.38 2.28 8.12
N ASN A 107 10.49 3.25 7.93
CA ASN A 107 10.45 4.46 8.76
C ASN A 107 9.35 4.47 9.82
N ILE A 108 8.33 3.63 9.66
CA ILE A 108 7.20 3.57 10.58
C ILE A 108 7.11 2.16 11.16
N PHE A 109 6.86 1.15 10.32
CA PHE A 109 6.56 -0.20 10.79
C PHE A 109 7.72 -0.83 11.57
N MET A 110 8.92 -0.88 10.99
CA MET A 110 10.07 -1.53 11.64
C MET A 110 10.48 -0.83 12.96
N PRO A 111 10.61 0.52 13.02
CA PRO A 111 10.87 1.20 14.29
C PRO A 111 9.80 0.92 15.34
N GLN A 112 8.53 0.85 14.95
CA GLN A 112 7.42 0.57 15.86
C GLN A 112 7.41 -0.88 16.35
N LEU A 113 7.80 -1.83 15.51
CA LEU A 113 8.00 -3.22 15.90
C LEU A 113 9.14 -3.36 16.92
N ILE A 114 10.24 -2.61 16.74
CA ILE A 114 11.35 -2.58 17.70
C ILE A 114 10.89 -1.93 19.01
N ALA A 115 10.34 -0.71 18.94
CA ALA A 115 9.91 0.06 20.10
C ALA A 115 8.90 -0.70 20.97
N ARG A 116 7.97 -1.44 20.35
CA ARG A 116 7.00 -2.29 21.08
C ARG A 116 7.66 -3.32 22.00
N ASN A 117 8.84 -3.81 21.65
CA ASN A 117 9.55 -4.84 22.39
C ASN A 117 10.61 -4.27 23.36
N GLU A 118 10.75 -2.94 23.42
CA GLU A 118 11.66 -2.29 24.36
C GLU A 118 11.09 -2.26 25.78
N GLU A 119 11.95 -2.43 26.78
CA GLU A 119 11.57 -2.33 28.18
C GLU A 119 11.10 -0.91 28.51
N GLY A 120 9.91 -0.79 29.12
CA GLY A 120 9.30 0.50 29.44
C GLY A 120 8.57 1.18 28.27
N ALA A 121 8.45 0.53 27.10
CA ALA A 121 7.63 1.03 26.01
C ALA A 121 6.14 1.05 26.38
N GLN A 122 5.47 2.15 26.04
CA GLN A 122 4.05 2.33 26.29
C GLN A 122 3.31 2.66 24.98
N PRO A 123 2.02 2.30 24.86
CA PRO A 123 1.22 2.60 23.69
C PRO A 123 0.64 4.01 23.76
N PHE A 124 0.89 4.82 22.73
CA PHE A 124 0.29 6.14 22.53
C PHE A 124 -0.66 6.07 21.33
N GLU A 125 -1.86 6.64 21.46
CA GLU A 125 -2.79 6.73 20.34
C GLU A 125 -2.52 8.03 19.58
N VAL A 126 -2.15 7.92 18.31
CA VAL A 126 -2.01 9.05 17.40
C VAL A 126 -3.29 9.15 16.58
N VAL A 127 -4.00 10.25 16.74
CA VAL A 127 -5.19 10.61 15.98
C VAL A 127 -4.80 11.66 14.95
N ARG A 128 -4.90 11.31 13.68
CA ARG A 128 -4.69 12.20 12.53
C ARG A 128 -6.02 12.54 11.90
N ARG A 129 -6.31 13.83 11.74
CA ARG A 129 -7.49 14.31 11.01
C ARG A 129 -7.07 15.10 9.79
N GLU A 130 -7.61 14.73 8.64
CA GLU A 130 -7.43 15.46 7.39
C GLU A 130 -8.78 15.56 6.65
N GLY A 131 -9.38 16.75 6.69
CA GLY A 131 -10.74 16.94 6.20
C GLY A 131 -11.74 16.06 6.96
N PRO A 132 -12.62 15.31 6.27
CA PRO A 132 -13.58 14.42 6.92
C PRO A 132 -12.98 13.09 7.41
N ALA A 133 -11.72 12.79 7.08
CA ALA A 133 -11.08 11.53 7.44
C ALA A 133 -10.40 11.64 8.81
N GLU A 134 -10.75 10.73 9.73
CA GLU A 134 -10.03 10.50 10.98
C GLU A 134 -9.32 9.15 10.90
N LEU A 135 -8.02 9.14 11.17
CA LEU A 135 -7.19 7.96 11.18
C LEU A 135 -6.54 7.82 12.55
N LYS A 136 -6.69 6.64 13.16
CA LYS A 136 -6.13 6.32 14.47
C LYS A 136 -5.08 5.25 14.34
N GLU A 137 -3.91 5.50 14.90
CA GLU A 137 -2.79 4.56 14.92
C GLU A 137 -2.22 4.46 16.33
N THR A 138 -1.69 3.29 16.69
CA THR A 138 -0.97 3.12 17.95
C THR A 138 0.53 3.18 17.69
N LEU A 139 1.21 4.11 18.37
CA LEU A 139 2.67 4.16 18.38
C LEU A 139 3.20 3.77 19.76
N TRP A 140 4.19 2.89 19.76
CA TRP A 140 4.98 2.50 20.93
C TRP A 140 6.17 3.43 21.07
N GLY A 141 6.46 3.82 22.30
CA GLY A 141 7.65 4.58 22.63
C GLY A 141 7.90 4.66 24.13
N PRO A 142 9.11 5.07 24.54
CA PRO A 142 9.47 5.15 25.95
C PRO A 142 8.91 6.40 26.66
N SER A 143 8.41 7.39 25.91
CA SER A 143 7.83 8.61 26.46
C SER A 143 7.04 9.39 25.40
N LEU A 144 6.13 10.27 25.85
CA LEU A 144 5.43 11.22 24.99
C LEU A 144 6.40 12.04 24.13
N ARG A 145 7.53 12.50 24.71
CA ARG A 145 8.54 13.28 23.98
C ARG A 145 9.12 12.51 22.80
N ALA A 146 9.41 11.23 22.98
CA ALA A 146 9.94 10.38 21.91
C ALA A 146 8.91 10.20 20.79
N VAL A 147 7.64 9.95 21.15
CA VAL A 147 6.54 9.83 20.17
C VAL A 147 6.30 11.15 19.43
N CYS A 148 6.24 12.28 20.13
CA CYS A 148 6.13 13.61 19.51
C CYS A 148 7.27 13.88 18.52
N HIS A 149 8.51 13.51 18.87
CA HIS A 149 9.65 13.67 17.97
C HIS A 149 9.51 12.79 16.72
N GLN A 150 9.08 11.54 16.88
CA GLN A 150 8.86 10.63 15.76
C GLN A 150 7.79 11.17 14.81
N VAL A 151 6.63 11.60 15.33
CA VAL A 151 5.52 12.13 14.52
C VAL A 151 5.91 13.45 13.84
N ARG A 152 6.62 14.36 14.53
CA ARG A 152 7.17 15.56 13.89
C ARG A 152 8.14 15.25 12.76
N SER A 153 8.93 14.20 12.92
CA SER A 153 9.85 13.77 11.85
C SER A 153 9.10 13.33 10.59
N TRP A 154 7.82 12.98 10.66
CA TRP A 154 7.01 12.65 9.49
C TRP A 154 6.65 13.89 8.65
N HIS A 155 6.45 15.07 9.27
CA HIS A 155 6.20 16.33 8.54
C HIS A 155 7.39 16.80 7.71
N ALA A 156 8.62 16.57 8.22
CA ALA A 156 9.85 16.93 7.52
C ALA A 156 10.19 15.95 6.37
N ARG A 157 9.45 14.85 6.25
CA ARG A 157 9.77 13.78 5.29
C ARG A 157 8.85 13.84 4.10
N THR A 158 9.46 13.80 2.92
CA THR A 158 8.75 13.71 1.65
C THR A 158 8.79 12.30 1.11
N VAL A 159 7.66 11.79 0.61
CA VAL A 159 7.65 10.67 -0.33
C VAL A 159 7.49 11.26 -1.73
N MET A 160 8.49 11.07 -2.58
CA MET A 160 8.44 11.49 -3.99
C MET A 160 8.16 12.98 -4.17
N GLY A 161 8.75 13.81 -3.30
CA GLY A 161 8.62 15.27 -3.33
C GLY A 161 7.36 15.82 -2.67
N SER A 162 6.44 14.97 -2.19
CA SER A 162 5.25 15.37 -1.43
C SER A 162 5.42 15.06 0.06
N PRO A 163 4.96 15.93 0.98
CA PRO A 163 4.98 15.63 2.42
C PRO A 163 4.25 14.31 2.73
N PHE A 164 4.86 13.45 3.55
CA PHE A 164 4.26 12.19 3.96
C PHE A 164 3.02 12.41 4.85
N LEU A 165 3.11 13.39 5.75
CA LEU A 165 1.94 13.98 6.39
C LEU A 165 1.58 15.26 5.66
N SER A 166 0.30 15.39 5.31
CA SER A 166 -0.26 16.67 4.89
C SER A 166 0.06 17.74 5.93
N LEU A 167 0.50 18.91 5.46
CA LEU A 167 0.72 20.08 6.33
C LEU A 167 -0.59 20.60 6.95
N LEU A 168 -1.74 20.12 6.45
CA LEU A 168 -3.07 20.46 6.94
C LEU A 168 -3.63 19.44 7.95
N ALA A 169 -2.88 18.38 8.26
CA ALA A 169 -3.36 17.35 9.17
C ALA A 169 -3.30 17.85 10.63
N GLU A 170 -4.43 17.81 11.33
CA GLU A 170 -4.44 17.98 12.79
C GLU A 170 -3.99 16.66 13.43
N ILE A 171 -3.06 16.76 14.37
CA ILE A 171 -2.51 15.59 15.06
C ILE A 171 -2.72 15.74 16.56
N GLN A 172 -3.32 14.72 17.16
CA GLN A 172 -3.44 14.57 18.59
C GLN A 172 -2.75 13.27 19.02
N ILE A 173 -1.99 13.33 20.12
CA ILE A 173 -1.43 12.16 20.78
C ILE A 173 -2.15 11.99 22.10
N ARG A 174 -2.81 10.85 22.28
CA ARG A 174 -3.32 10.42 23.58
C ARG A 174 -2.29 9.54 24.27
N THR A 175 -1.93 9.89 25.49
CA THR A 175 -1.02 9.13 26.35
C THR A 175 -1.74 7.91 26.95
N PRO A 176 -1.00 6.92 27.49
CA PRO A 176 -1.59 5.73 28.11
C PRO A 176 -2.56 6.02 29.27
N ASP A 177 -2.34 7.12 29.99
CA ASP A 177 -3.17 7.61 31.09
C ASP A 177 -4.33 8.52 30.64
N GLY A 178 -4.46 8.77 29.34
CA GLY A 178 -5.61 9.45 28.73
C GLY A 178 -5.45 10.95 28.51
N GLU A 179 -4.29 11.53 28.83
CA GLU A 179 -3.99 12.93 28.49
C GLU A 179 -3.91 13.11 26.97
N ILE A 180 -4.33 14.28 26.47
CA ILE A 180 -4.37 14.58 25.03
C ILE A 180 -3.43 15.75 24.75
N HIS A 181 -2.50 15.54 23.80
CA HIS A 181 -1.54 16.54 23.36
C HIS A 181 -1.74 16.82 21.87
N ALA A 182 -2.05 18.08 21.53
CA ALA A 182 -2.01 18.54 20.15
C ALA A 182 -0.55 18.76 19.71
N LEU A 183 -0.25 18.41 18.46
CA LEU A 183 1.09 18.42 17.90
C LEU A 183 1.35 19.55 16.91
#